data_AF-A0A1B6JG93-F1
#
_entry.id   AF-A0A1B6JG93-F1
#
_cell.length_a   1.000
_cell.length_b   1.000
_cell.length_c   1.000
_cell.angle_alpha   90.00
_cell.angle_beta   90.00
_cell.angle_gamma   90.00
#
_symmetry.space_group_name_H-M   'P 1'
#
loop_
_entity.id
_entity.type
_entity.pdbx_description
1 polymer ?
#
loop_
_entity_poly.entity_id
_entity_poly.type
_entity_poly.pdbx_seq_one_letter_code
_entity_poly.pdbx_strand_id
1 'polypeptide(L)'
;LVGKGVTYDTGGADIKAGGVMAGMSRDKCGAAAVAGFMKVVAEMKPQNLKVIGAMSMVRNSVGENCYVADEVIRARSGVRVRVNNTDAEGRMIMADVLCYMKELVEKKEAAVNPHLITIATLTGHAFLTVGDGYNLAMNNGPAHKDQEARKLQESGEAVGDPVDISRLRREDFTFHKGKS
;
A
#
# COMPACT_ATOMS: atom_id res chain seq x y z
N LEU A 1 4.26 -7.20 -6.68
CA LEU A 1 4.45 -5.95 -5.90
C LEU A 1 3.40 -4.94 -6.31
N VAL A 2 2.71 -4.31 -5.36
CA VAL A 2 1.73 -3.24 -5.60
C VAL A 2 2.21 -1.97 -4.90
N GLY A 3 2.49 -0.91 -5.66
CA GLY A 3 2.98 0.36 -5.11
C GLY A 3 1.89 1.43 -5.06
N LYS A 4 1.78 2.15 -3.94
CA LYS A 4 0.99 3.40 -3.85
C LYS A 4 1.62 4.46 -4.77
N GLY A 5 0.85 4.93 -5.74
CA GLY A 5 1.30 5.87 -6.78
C GLY A 5 0.57 7.20 -6.77
N VAL A 6 0.27 7.77 -5.60
CA VAL A 6 -0.36 9.09 -5.52
C VAL A 6 0.68 10.16 -5.87
N THR A 7 0.62 10.66 -7.10
CA THR A 7 1.64 11.55 -7.68
C THR A 7 1.77 12.88 -6.95
N TYR A 8 0.65 13.35 -6.41
CA TYR A 8 0.53 14.45 -5.47
C TYR A 8 -0.76 14.29 -4.67
N ASP A 9 -0.67 14.46 -3.35
CA ASP A 9 -1.78 14.30 -2.42
C ASP A 9 -2.16 15.62 -1.74
N THR A 10 -3.32 16.16 -2.09
CA THR A 10 -3.90 17.34 -1.43
C THR A 10 -4.79 16.95 -0.24
N GLY A 11 -5.15 15.67 -0.12
CA GLY A 11 -6.20 15.14 0.75
C GLY A 11 -7.60 15.11 0.14
N GLY A 12 -7.83 15.74 -1.01
CA GLY A 12 -9.17 15.77 -1.62
C GLY A 12 -10.09 16.75 -0.89
N ALA A 13 -11.36 16.38 -0.69
CA ALA A 13 -12.31 17.22 0.05
C ALA A 13 -11.90 17.41 1.52
N ASP A 14 -11.35 16.38 2.15
CA ASP A 14 -10.64 16.43 3.44
C ASP A 14 -9.22 17.02 3.26
N ILE A 15 -9.18 18.29 2.85
CA ILE A 15 -7.95 18.99 2.46
C ILE A 15 -6.90 19.00 3.58
N LYS A 16 -5.65 18.71 3.23
CA LYS A 16 -4.50 18.88 4.13
C LYS A 16 -4.32 20.37 4.47
N ALA A 17 -4.48 20.71 5.75
CA ALA A 17 -4.31 22.06 6.28
C ALA A 17 -3.06 22.20 7.16
N GLY A 18 -2.66 23.43 7.50
CA GLY A 18 -1.57 23.67 8.45
C GLY A 18 -0.16 23.39 7.91
N GLY A 19 0.05 23.45 6.59
CA GLY A 19 1.37 23.33 5.96
C GLY A 19 1.84 21.90 5.70
N VAL A 20 1.08 20.88 6.12
CA VAL A 20 1.46 19.46 5.96
C VAL A 20 1.34 18.95 4.52
N MET A 21 0.84 19.77 3.58
CA MET A 21 0.79 19.44 2.16
C MET A 21 2.18 19.52 1.50
N ALA A 22 3.11 20.29 2.06
CA ALA A 22 4.45 20.41 1.52
C ALA A 22 5.15 19.03 1.51
N GLY A 23 5.67 18.64 0.35
CA GLY A 23 6.33 17.35 0.17
C GLY A 23 5.41 16.17 -0.14
N MET A 24 4.10 16.39 -0.32
CA MET A 24 3.14 15.34 -0.75
C MET A 24 3.34 14.88 -2.21
N SER A 25 4.25 15.50 -2.94
CA SER A 25 4.79 14.88 -4.15
C SER A 25 5.49 13.54 -3.86
N ARG A 26 5.91 13.28 -2.62
CA ARG A 26 6.53 11.99 -2.22
C ARG A 26 5.51 10.88 -1.99
N ASP A 27 4.21 11.16 -2.12
CA ASP A 27 3.17 10.18 -1.84
C ASP A 27 3.02 9.05 -2.90
N LYS A 28 3.94 9.06 -3.87
CA LYS A 28 4.19 8.03 -4.89
C LYS A 28 5.42 7.16 -4.60
N CYS A 29 6.09 7.34 -3.46
CA CYS A 29 7.34 6.62 -3.16
C CYS A 29 7.15 5.10 -3.10
N GLY A 30 5.95 4.60 -2.77
CA GLY A 30 5.62 3.18 -2.89
C GLY A 30 5.72 2.65 -4.32
N ALA A 31 5.15 3.38 -5.28
CA ALA A 31 5.28 3.08 -6.71
C ALA A 31 6.73 3.26 -7.20
N ALA A 32 7.44 4.30 -6.73
CA ALA A 32 8.84 4.51 -7.06
C ALA A 32 9.73 3.35 -6.59
N ALA A 33 9.48 2.81 -5.38
CA ALA A 33 10.17 1.62 -4.87
C ALA A 33 9.91 0.39 -5.74
N VAL A 34 8.66 0.18 -6.18
CA VAL A 34 8.33 -0.90 -7.14
C VAL A 34 9.10 -0.73 -8.45
N ALA A 35 9.12 0.48 -9.02
CA ALA A 35 9.86 0.76 -10.25
C ALA A 35 11.38 0.51 -10.08
N GLY A 36 11.97 0.96 -8.98
CA GLY A 36 13.37 0.71 -8.64
C GLY A 36 13.68 -0.78 -8.49
N PHE A 37 12.82 -1.53 -7.79
CA PHE A 37 12.98 -2.97 -7.66
C PHE A 37 12.92 -3.69 -9.02
N MET A 38 11.99 -3.32 -9.89
CA MET A 38 11.90 -3.89 -11.23
C MET A 38 13.14 -3.60 -12.07
N LYS A 39 13.76 -2.42 -11.92
CA LYS A 39 15.05 -2.11 -12.54
C LYS A 39 16.15 -3.07 -12.07
N VAL A 40 16.27 -3.29 -10.74
CA VAL A 40 17.25 -4.23 -10.18
C VAL A 40 17.00 -5.66 -10.69
N VAL A 41 15.76 -6.11 -10.77
CA VAL A 41 15.41 -7.44 -11.32
C VAL A 41 15.83 -7.56 -12.78
N ALA A 42 15.62 -6.52 -13.59
CA ALA A 42 16.00 -6.50 -15.00
C ALA A 42 17.52 -6.54 -15.21
N GLU A 43 18.28 -5.90 -14.31
CA GLU A 43 19.74 -5.90 -14.32
C GLU A 43 20.32 -7.24 -13.84
N MET A 44 19.79 -7.79 -12.74
CA MET A 44 20.31 -9.00 -12.09
C MET A 44 19.87 -10.31 -12.77
N LYS A 45 18.71 -10.31 -13.46
CA LYS A 45 18.14 -11.47 -14.17
C LYS A 45 18.14 -12.78 -13.35
N PRO A 46 17.53 -12.78 -12.15
CA PRO A 46 17.44 -13.97 -11.31
C PRO A 46 16.68 -15.09 -12.04
N GLN A 47 17.24 -16.30 -12.05
CA GLN A 47 16.74 -17.42 -12.87
C GLN A 47 15.40 -17.99 -12.40
N ASN A 48 15.13 -17.93 -11.09
CA ASN A 48 13.97 -18.58 -10.47
C ASN A 48 13.01 -17.58 -9.82
N LEU A 49 12.96 -16.35 -10.34
CA LEU A 49 12.12 -15.29 -9.78
C LEU A 49 11.30 -14.62 -10.88
N LYS A 50 9.97 -14.78 -10.81
CA LYS A 50 9.02 -14.00 -11.60
C LYS A 50 8.47 -12.87 -10.74
N VAL A 51 8.66 -11.63 -11.18
CA VAL A 51 8.17 -10.44 -10.48
C VAL A 51 7.18 -9.71 -11.38
N ILE A 52 6.01 -9.40 -10.82
CA ILE A 52 5.03 -8.51 -11.45
C ILE A 52 4.93 -7.26 -10.59
N GLY A 53 5.24 -6.10 -11.16
CA GLY A 53 5.08 -4.79 -10.54
C GLY A 53 3.81 -4.11 -11.04
N ALA A 54 2.95 -3.69 -10.12
CA ALA A 54 1.77 -2.87 -10.40
C ALA A 54 1.85 -1.56 -9.60
N MET A 55 1.48 -0.45 -10.22
CA MET A 55 1.56 0.88 -9.61
C MET A 55 0.20 1.58 -9.74
N SER A 56 -0.36 1.98 -8.60
CA SER A 56 -1.66 2.66 -8.52
C SER A 56 -1.49 4.16 -8.75
N MET A 57 -1.37 4.57 -10.02
CA MET A 57 -0.99 5.94 -10.39
C MET A 57 -2.20 6.87 -10.48
N VAL A 58 -2.33 7.81 -9.54
CA VAL A 58 -3.40 8.83 -9.52
C VAL A 58 -2.87 10.17 -8.99
N ARG A 59 -3.71 11.20 -9.00
CA ARG A 59 -3.50 12.43 -8.20
C ARG A 59 -4.73 12.62 -7.32
N ASN A 60 -4.54 12.89 -6.03
CA ASN A 60 -5.65 13.20 -5.12
C ASN A 60 -5.80 14.72 -5.01
N SER A 61 -6.79 15.27 -5.70
CA SER A 61 -7.02 16.72 -5.80
C SER A 61 -8.41 17.08 -5.32
N VAL A 62 -8.52 18.18 -4.59
CA VAL A 62 -9.80 18.87 -4.38
C VAL A 62 -10.28 19.47 -5.71
N GLY A 63 -11.57 19.34 -5.99
CA GLY A 63 -12.20 19.87 -7.20
C GLY A 63 -13.68 19.50 -7.27
N GLU A 64 -14.38 20.05 -8.26
CA GLU A 64 -15.83 19.85 -8.45
C GLU A 64 -16.26 18.38 -8.60
N ASN A 65 -15.35 17.52 -9.07
CA ASN A 65 -15.60 16.09 -9.31
C ASN A 65 -14.89 15.17 -8.30
N CYS A 66 -14.37 15.71 -7.19
CA CYS A 66 -13.77 14.85 -6.14
C CYS A 66 -14.87 14.07 -5.40
N TYR A 67 -14.56 12.84 -4.98
CA TYR A 67 -15.42 12.13 -4.06
C TYR A 67 -15.29 12.75 -2.66
N VAL A 68 -16.37 12.76 -1.90
CA VAL A 68 -16.41 13.34 -0.54
C VAL A 68 -16.57 12.28 0.55
N ALA A 69 -16.41 12.69 1.81
CA ALA A 69 -16.77 11.84 2.94
C ALA A 69 -18.27 11.45 2.88
N ASP A 70 -18.58 10.28 3.44
CA ASP A 70 -19.89 9.61 3.44
C ASP A 70 -20.37 9.05 2.10
N GLU A 71 -19.65 9.28 1.01
CA GLU A 71 -19.87 8.52 -0.21
C GLU A 71 -19.57 7.03 -0.03
N VAL A 72 -20.29 6.19 -0.77
CA VAL A 72 -20.12 4.73 -0.76
C VAL A 72 -19.64 4.28 -2.14
N ILE A 73 -18.37 3.90 -2.20
CA ILE A 73 -17.71 3.46 -3.44
C ILE A 73 -17.75 1.93 -3.50
N ARG A 74 -18.08 1.38 -4.68
CA ARG A 74 -17.99 -0.06 -4.94
C ARG A 74 -16.58 -0.40 -5.41
N ALA A 75 -15.84 -1.14 -4.59
CA ALA A 75 -14.52 -1.66 -4.94
C ALA A 75 -14.62 -2.77 -6.00
N ARG A 76 -13.51 -3.06 -6.69
CA ARG A 76 -13.37 -4.15 -7.66
C ARG A 76 -13.78 -5.51 -7.09
N SER A 77 -13.50 -5.74 -5.80
CA SER A 77 -13.90 -6.95 -5.07
C SER A 77 -15.43 -7.12 -4.92
N GLY A 78 -16.21 -6.12 -5.31
CA GLY A 78 -17.65 -6.04 -5.13
C GLY A 78 -18.08 -5.53 -3.75
N VAL A 79 -17.14 -5.35 -2.82
CA VAL A 79 -17.38 -4.77 -1.49
C VAL A 79 -17.67 -3.28 -1.62
N ARG A 80 -18.64 -2.80 -0.84
CA ARG A 80 -18.94 -1.36 -0.72
C ARG A 80 -18.13 -0.75 0.42
N VAL A 81 -17.45 0.35 0.16
CA VAL A 81 -16.60 1.07 1.10
C VAL A 81 -17.19 2.45 1.32
N ARG A 82 -17.57 2.77 2.55
CA ARG A 82 -17.90 4.15 2.94
C ARG A 82 -16.60 4.93 3.11
N VAL A 83 -16.49 6.05 2.41
CA VAL A 83 -15.38 6.98 2.55
C VAL A 83 -15.59 7.76 3.85
N ASN A 84 -14.71 7.59 4.82
CA ASN A 84 -14.78 8.39 6.06
C ASN A 84 -13.90 9.65 5.98
N ASN A 85 -12.84 9.60 5.18
CA ASN A 85 -11.91 10.70 4.97
C ASN A 85 -11.22 10.50 3.61
N THR A 86 -11.23 11.52 2.76
CA THR A 86 -10.68 11.45 1.39
C THR A 86 -9.16 11.48 1.35
N ASP A 87 -8.48 11.86 2.46
CA ASP A 87 -7.03 11.78 2.70
C ASP A 87 -6.56 10.37 3.10
N ALA A 88 -7.49 9.41 3.10
CA ALA A 88 -7.20 7.98 3.19
C ALA A 88 -7.29 7.31 1.80
N GLU A 89 -6.94 8.01 0.73
CA GLU A 89 -7.03 7.58 -0.67
C GLU A 89 -6.09 6.41 -1.01
N GLY A 90 -4.90 6.36 -0.40
CA GLY A 90 -3.86 5.41 -0.79
C GLY A 90 -4.30 3.96 -0.64
N ARG A 91 -5.09 3.65 0.39
CA ARG A 91 -5.66 2.31 0.57
C ARG A 91 -6.78 2.03 -0.43
N MET A 92 -7.53 3.05 -0.87
CA MET A 92 -8.62 2.91 -1.83
C MET A 92 -8.09 2.48 -3.19
N ILE A 93 -7.10 3.21 -3.72
CA ILE A 93 -6.51 2.91 -5.04
C ILE A 93 -5.76 1.58 -5.05
N MET A 94 -5.10 1.23 -3.95
CA MET A 94 -4.35 -0.03 -3.87
C MET A 94 -5.27 -1.23 -3.70
N ALA A 95 -6.45 -1.09 -3.07
CA ALA A 95 -7.37 -2.21 -2.87
C ALA A 95 -7.80 -2.84 -4.20
N ASP A 96 -8.13 -2.01 -5.20
CA ASP A 96 -8.56 -2.50 -6.51
C ASP A 96 -7.41 -3.11 -7.31
N VAL A 97 -6.21 -2.50 -7.26
CA VAL A 97 -5.01 -3.08 -7.89
C VAL A 97 -4.62 -4.40 -7.23
N LEU A 98 -4.69 -4.49 -5.90
CA LEU A 98 -4.41 -5.72 -5.16
C LEU A 98 -5.45 -6.81 -5.48
N CYS A 99 -6.73 -6.44 -5.62
CA CYS A 99 -7.79 -7.36 -6.05
C CYS A 99 -7.50 -7.91 -7.46
N TYR A 100 -7.15 -7.04 -8.40
CA TYR A 100 -6.77 -7.46 -9.75
C TYR A 100 -5.56 -8.42 -9.75
N MET A 101 -4.52 -8.11 -8.97
CA MET A 101 -3.35 -8.98 -8.83
C MET A 101 -3.70 -10.35 -8.23
N LYS A 102 -4.62 -10.37 -7.25
CA LYS A 102 -5.13 -11.61 -6.68
C LYS A 102 -5.90 -12.44 -7.72
N GLU A 103 -6.74 -11.82 -8.54
CA GLU A 103 -7.45 -12.52 -9.63
C GLU A 103 -6.49 -13.17 -10.64
N LEU A 104 -5.39 -12.50 -10.99
CA LEU A 104 -4.34 -13.06 -11.86
C LEU A 104 -3.66 -14.27 -11.21
N VAL A 105 -3.46 -14.24 -9.89
CA VAL A 105 -2.95 -15.37 -9.12
C VAL A 105 -3.92 -16.55 -9.14
N GLU A 106 -5.20 -16.31 -8.86
CA GLU A 106 -6.23 -17.36 -8.84
C GLU A 106 -6.42 -18.03 -10.21
N LYS A 107 -6.25 -17.28 -11.30
CA LYS A 107 -6.25 -17.80 -12.68
C LYS A 107 -4.97 -18.52 -13.09
N LYS A 108 -3.97 -18.61 -12.20
CA LYS A 108 -2.62 -19.15 -12.48
C LYS A 108 -1.87 -18.42 -13.60
N GLU A 109 -2.23 -17.16 -13.85
CA GLU A 109 -1.58 -16.30 -14.85
C GLU A 109 -0.36 -15.55 -14.26
N ALA A 110 -0.31 -15.41 -12.93
CA ALA A 110 0.74 -14.67 -12.23
C ALA A 110 2.01 -15.50 -11.95
N ALA A 111 1.98 -16.47 -11.04
CA ALA A 111 3.16 -17.25 -10.63
C ALA A 111 2.79 -18.58 -9.94
N VAL A 112 3.75 -19.51 -9.82
CA VAL A 112 3.56 -20.84 -9.22
C VAL A 112 3.41 -20.79 -7.70
N ASN A 113 4.20 -19.94 -7.02
CA ASN A 113 4.11 -19.67 -5.58
C ASN A 113 4.06 -18.15 -5.33
N PRO A 114 2.88 -17.52 -5.47
CA PRO A 114 2.78 -16.07 -5.51
C PRO A 114 2.76 -15.44 -4.11
N HIS A 115 3.61 -14.43 -3.92
CA HIS A 115 3.58 -13.53 -2.76
C HIS A 115 3.10 -12.14 -3.22
N LEU A 116 2.06 -11.62 -2.56
CA LEU A 116 1.54 -10.27 -2.82
C LEU A 116 2.00 -9.33 -1.72
N ILE A 117 2.80 -8.33 -2.10
CA ILE A 117 3.35 -7.31 -1.19
C ILE A 117 2.90 -5.93 -1.68
N THR A 118 2.36 -5.13 -0.77
CA THR A 118 2.05 -3.70 -0.99
C THR A 118 3.14 -2.82 -0.38
N ILE A 119 3.53 -1.77 -1.09
CA ILE A 119 4.54 -0.80 -0.65
C ILE A 119 3.92 0.60 -0.74
N ALA A 120 3.89 1.35 0.35
CA ALA A 120 3.15 2.60 0.40
C ALA A 120 3.64 3.59 1.46
N THR A 121 3.65 4.87 1.09
CA THR A 121 3.61 6.02 2.01
C THR A 121 2.19 6.17 2.56
N LEU A 122 1.78 5.24 3.44
CA LEU A 122 0.34 5.06 3.72
C LEU A 122 -0.18 5.88 4.90
N THR A 123 0.58 5.99 5.98
CA THR A 123 0.05 6.59 7.22
C THR A 123 1.11 7.43 7.93
N GLY A 124 0.69 8.58 8.46
CA GLY A 124 1.50 9.32 9.43
C GLY A 124 1.71 8.56 10.74
N HIS A 125 0.78 7.67 11.10
CA HIS A 125 0.90 6.82 12.30
C HIS A 125 2.13 5.90 12.25
N ALA A 126 2.51 5.37 11.08
CA ALA A 126 3.73 4.57 10.97
C ALA A 126 4.96 5.41 11.32
N PHE A 127 5.07 6.62 10.75
CA PHE A 127 6.14 7.57 11.07
C PHE A 127 6.18 7.91 12.57
N LEU A 128 5.03 8.20 13.19
CA LEU A 128 4.97 8.46 14.64
C LEU A 128 5.37 7.24 15.49
N THR A 129 5.28 6.03 14.94
CA THR A 129 5.59 4.79 15.67
C THR A 129 7.08 4.46 15.61
N VAL A 130 7.69 4.53 14.43
CA VAL A 130 9.06 4.01 14.19
C VAL A 130 10.08 5.11 13.88
N GLY A 131 9.63 6.35 13.69
CA GLY A 131 10.50 7.51 13.42
C GLY A 131 10.87 7.69 11.95
N ASP A 132 11.72 8.68 11.70
CA ASP A 132 12.22 9.02 10.36
C ASP A 132 13.24 8.00 9.86
N GLY A 133 13.16 7.64 8.58
CA GLY A 133 14.08 6.67 7.96
C GLY A 133 13.79 5.19 8.27
N TYR A 134 12.72 4.88 9.00
CA TYR A 134 12.34 3.50 9.32
C TYR A 134 11.03 3.08 8.66
N ASN A 135 10.95 1.80 8.29
CA ASN A 135 9.78 1.21 7.64
C ASN A 135 9.01 0.29 8.60
N LEU A 136 7.71 0.12 8.35
CA LEU A 136 6.85 -0.77 9.14
C LEU A 136 6.15 -1.80 8.23
N ALA A 137 6.32 -3.08 8.55
CA ALA A 137 5.70 -4.20 7.86
C ALA A 137 4.53 -4.78 8.65
N MET A 138 3.49 -5.21 7.94
CA MET A 138 2.34 -5.90 8.50
C MET A 138 2.03 -7.15 7.69
N ASN A 139 1.72 -8.24 8.40
CA ASN A 139 1.30 -9.49 7.78
C ASN A 139 -0.22 -9.67 7.89
N ASN A 140 -0.82 -10.27 6.86
CA ASN A 140 -2.10 -10.95 7.00
C ASN A 140 -1.90 -12.37 7.59
N GLY A 141 -2.99 -13.14 7.74
CA GLY A 141 -2.93 -14.50 8.30
C GLY A 141 -1.95 -15.43 7.59
N PRO A 142 -2.06 -15.62 6.25
CA PRO A 142 -1.11 -16.42 5.48
C PRO A 142 0.35 -15.93 5.61
N ALA A 143 0.62 -14.65 5.37
CA ALA A 143 1.97 -14.09 5.44
C ALA A 143 2.59 -14.20 6.84
N HIS A 144 1.77 -14.18 7.90
CA HIS A 144 2.22 -14.43 9.26
C HIS A 144 2.65 -15.88 9.48
N LYS A 145 1.91 -16.85 8.92
CA LYS A 145 2.29 -18.28 9.01
C LYS A 145 3.64 -18.54 8.32
N ASP A 146 3.87 -17.88 7.20
CA ASP A 146 5.11 -18.01 6.43
C ASP A 146 6.23 -17.08 6.92
N GLN A 147 5.98 -16.30 7.98
CA GLN A 147 6.92 -15.36 8.60
C GLN A 147 7.49 -14.30 7.64
N GLU A 148 6.70 -13.86 6.66
CA GLU A 148 7.16 -12.97 5.58
C GLU A 148 7.76 -11.66 6.10
N ALA A 149 7.08 -10.95 7.02
CA ALA A 149 7.63 -9.76 7.65
C ALA A 149 8.96 -9.99 8.41
N ARG A 150 9.20 -11.18 8.98
CA ARG A 150 10.50 -11.48 9.63
C ARG A 150 11.60 -11.65 8.60
N LYS A 151 11.34 -12.38 7.51
CA LYS A 151 12.29 -12.50 6.39
C LYS A 151 12.65 -11.13 5.82
N LEU A 152 11.67 -10.23 5.71
CA LEU A 152 11.87 -8.85 5.27
C LEU A 152 12.73 -8.06 6.28
N GLN A 153 12.45 -8.17 7.58
CA GLN A 153 13.23 -7.54 8.64
C GLN A 153 14.70 -8.01 8.61
N GLU A 154 14.94 -9.33 8.57
CA GLU A 154 16.29 -9.91 8.48
C GLU A 154 17.04 -9.43 7.22
N SER A 155 16.33 -9.35 6.08
CA SER A 155 16.92 -8.83 4.84
C SER A 155 17.26 -7.35 4.95
N GLY A 156 16.41 -6.56 5.61
CA GLY A 156 16.62 -5.14 5.88
C GLY A 156 17.84 -4.90 6.77
N GLU A 157 17.98 -5.67 7.85
CA GLU A 157 19.16 -5.63 8.73
C GLU A 157 20.46 -5.91 7.96
N ALA A 158 20.45 -6.89 7.06
CA ALA A 158 21.62 -7.25 6.27
C ALA A 158 22.10 -6.14 5.31
N VAL A 159 21.23 -5.21 4.93
CA VAL A 159 21.53 -4.11 3.99
C VAL A 159 21.51 -2.72 4.64
N GLY A 160 21.27 -2.64 5.95
CA GLY A 160 21.18 -1.37 6.68
C GLY A 160 19.90 -0.57 6.41
N ASP A 161 18.81 -1.23 6.02
CA ASP A 161 17.46 -0.65 5.86
C ASP A 161 16.45 -1.40 6.76
N PRO A 162 16.48 -1.14 8.09
CA PRO A 162 15.70 -1.89 9.06
C PRO A 162 14.19 -1.68 8.92
N VAL A 163 13.43 -2.74 9.21
CA VAL A 163 11.97 -2.77 9.14
C VAL A 163 11.40 -3.26 10.46
N ASP A 164 10.48 -2.50 11.06
CA ASP A 164 9.75 -2.90 12.25
C ASP A 164 8.47 -3.66 11.89
N ILE A 165 8.09 -4.62 12.72
CA ILE A 165 6.91 -5.46 12.48
C ILE A 165 5.75 -4.99 13.35
N SER A 166 4.68 -4.50 12.72
CA SER A 166 3.41 -4.24 13.39
C SER A 166 2.45 -5.41 13.22
N ARG A 167 1.82 -5.81 14.32
CA ARG A 167 0.90 -6.94 14.35
C ARG A 167 -0.54 -6.48 14.35
N LEU A 168 -1.31 -6.97 13.38
CA LEU A 168 -2.76 -6.82 13.36
C LEU A 168 -3.39 -7.49 14.59
N ARG A 169 -4.26 -6.75 15.27
CA ARG A 169 -4.99 -7.15 16.48
C ARG A 169 -6.47 -7.26 16.17
N ARG A 170 -7.21 -7.98 17.01
CA ARG A 170 -8.66 -8.16 16.86
C ARG A 170 -9.39 -6.81 16.83
N GLU A 171 -8.93 -5.87 17.65
CA GLU A 171 -9.46 -4.53 17.82
C GLU A 171 -9.36 -3.72 16.52
N ASP A 172 -8.31 -3.93 15.71
CA ASP A 172 -8.14 -3.28 14.42
C ASP A 172 -9.27 -3.69 13.45
N PHE A 173 -9.66 -4.97 13.44
CA PHE A 173 -10.76 -5.45 12.61
C PHE A 173 -12.11 -4.93 13.10
N THR A 174 -12.32 -4.88 14.41
CA THR A 174 -13.55 -4.34 15.00
C THR A 174 -13.73 -2.86 14.66
N PHE A 175 -12.66 -2.07 14.70
CA PHE A 175 -12.70 -0.65 14.37
C PHE A 175 -13.11 -0.39 12.92
N HIS A 176 -12.68 -1.24 11.99
CA HIS A 176 -12.96 -1.11 10.55
C HIS A 176 -14.23 -1.85 10.10
N LYS A 177 -14.97 -2.48 11.02
CA LYS A 177 -16.25 -3.11 10.68
C LYS A 177 -17.24 -2.02 10.24
N GLY A 178 -17.89 -2.25 9.10
CA GLY A 178 -18.89 -1.32 8.56
C GLY A 178 -19.94 -1.00 9.62
N LYS A 179 -20.10 0.29 9.94
CA LYS A 179 -21.15 0.79 10.82
C LYS A 179 -22.38 1.00 9.93
N SER A 180 -23.39 0.14 10.14
CA SER A 180 -24.72 0.28 9.53
C SER A 180 -25.40 1.55 10.03
#